data_AF-A0AAU5IIP7-F1
#
_entry.id   AF-A0AAU5IIP7-F1
#
_cell.length_a   1.000
_cell.length_b   1.000
_cell.length_c   1.000
_cell.angle_alpha   90.00
_cell.angle_beta   90.00
_cell.angle_gamma   90.00
#
_symmetry.space_group_name_H-M   'P 1'
#
loop_
_entity.id
_entity.type
_entity.pdbx_description
1 polymer ?
#
loop_
_entity_poly.entity_id
_entity_poly.type
_entity_poly.pdbx_seq_one_letter_code
_entity_poly.pdbx_strand_id
1 'polypeptide(L)'
;MRFLRTPPRTTARLRMAIVVAVPVLVFSVACGGGDDSAGGAKKDDAIADVPDAPSASAAEGGSRPSTRPASRSASYDAHMKYVQCMRAKGGYKDFPDPKLSGYFDWTKINEIGSRPGRNEGIKGGENGVCVNELQAALTAEPEIDQQKAYESMLAHAKCMRDNGVSQFTNPTMSGGKAQPGGRPNPTSRAFDEESPSYKQARKACETKLLDGLDGMQ
;
A
#
# COMPACT_ATOMS: atom_id res chain seq x y z
N MET A 1 -5.84 1.94 -69.67
CA MET A 1 -6.11 0.77 -68.80
C MET A 1 -7.57 0.80 -68.40
N ARG A 2 -8.24 -0.36 -68.48
CA ARG A 2 -9.69 -0.54 -68.36
C ARG A 2 -10.18 -0.30 -66.92
N PHE A 3 -11.24 0.47 -66.77
CA PHE A 3 -12.07 0.51 -65.57
C PHE A 3 -12.79 -0.83 -65.38
N LEU A 4 -12.72 -1.41 -64.18
CA LEU A 4 -13.65 -2.44 -63.73
C LEU A 4 -14.33 -1.98 -62.44
N ARG A 5 -15.65 -2.08 -62.48
CA ARG A 5 -16.64 -1.59 -61.52
C ARG A 5 -16.93 -2.69 -60.48
N THR A 6 -17.26 -2.24 -59.27
CA THR A 6 -17.59 -2.93 -58.00
C THR A 6 -18.65 -4.04 -58.07
N PRO A 7 -18.75 -4.91 -57.04
CA PRO A 7 -19.85 -4.70 -56.06
C PRO A 7 -19.46 -4.88 -54.57
N PRO A 8 -20.24 -4.32 -53.63
CA PRO A 8 -20.05 -4.42 -52.19
C PRO A 8 -20.60 -5.75 -51.63
N ARG A 9 -20.02 -6.23 -50.53
CA ARG A 9 -20.57 -7.34 -49.73
C ARG A 9 -21.21 -6.79 -48.45
N THR A 10 -22.53 -6.66 -48.48
CA THR A 10 -23.40 -6.55 -47.30
C THR A 10 -23.91 -7.93 -46.89
N THR A 11 -24.21 -8.07 -45.60
CA THR A 11 -25.01 -9.08 -44.85
C THR A 11 -24.17 -9.82 -43.79
N ALA A 12 -24.32 -9.44 -42.52
CA ALA A 12 -25.37 -9.84 -41.57
C ALA A 12 -25.01 -11.15 -40.84
N ARG A 13 -24.58 -11.04 -39.58
CA ARG A 13 -24.64 -12.12 -38.58
C ARG A 13 -25.03 -11.49 -37.24
N LEU A 14 -26.33 -11.48 -36.96
CA LEU A 14 -27.07 -12.44 -36.14
C LEU A 14 -26.89 -12.16 -34.64
N ARG A 15 -27.80 -11.33 -34.11
CA ARG A 15 -28.06 -11.22 -32.67
C ARG A 15 -28.83 -12.48 -32.25
N MET A 16 -28.28 -13.24 -31.32
CA MET A 16 -29.00 -14.27 -30.57
C MET A 16 -29.04 -13.82 -29.11
N ALA A 17 -30.24 -13.54 -28.63
CA ALA A 17 -30.58 -13.27 -27.25
C ALA A 17 -31.48 -14.41 -26.75
N ILE A 18 -31.06 -15.12 -25.70
CA ILE A 18 -31.85 -16.05 -24.86
C ILE A 18 -31.11 -16.05 -23.49
N VAL A 19 -31.57 -15.37 -22.43
CA VAL A 19 -32.69 -15.63 -21.49
C VAL A 19 -32.45 -16.82 -20.52
N VAL A 20 -32.07 -16.46 -19.29
CA VAL A 20 -32.50 -16.96 -17.95
C VAL A 20 -32.21 -18.41 -17.54
N ALA A 21 -31.45 -18.58 -16.45
CA ALA A 21 -31.91 -19.29 -15.23
C ALA A 21 -30.89 -19.17 -14.08
N VAL A 22 -31.35 -18.61 -12.96
CA VAL A 22 -30.70 -18.56 -11.64
C VAL A 22 -31.14 -19.79 -10.84
N PRO A 23 -30.26 -20.41 -10.03
CA PRO A 23 -30.70 -20.94 -8.75
C PRO A 23 -29.83 -20.41 -7.60
N VAL A 24 -30.50 -19.68 -6.72
CA VAL A 24 -30.07 -19.32 -5.37
C VAL A 24 -30.12 -20.59 -4.51
N LEU A 25 -29.02 -20.96 -3.85
CA LEU A 25 -29.02 -21.95 -2.77
C LEU A 25 -28.71 -21.23 -1.45
N VAL A 26 -29.77 -21.00 -0.68
CA VAL A 26 -29.74 -20.62 0.74
C VAL A 26 -29.74 -21.92 1.55
N PHE A 27 -28.73 -22.13 2.38
CA PHE A 27 -28.80 -23.10 3.49
C PHE A 27 -28.75 -22.33 4.81
N SER A 28 -29.93 -22.10 5.37
CA SER A 28 -30.12 -21.68 6.76
C SER A 28 -30.28 -22.95 7.60
N VAL A 29 -29.25 -23.33 8.35
CA VAL A 29 -29.40 -24.28 9.46
C VAL A 29 -29.64 -23.46 10.73
N ALA A 30 -30.88 -23.59 11.21
CA ALA A 30 -31.33 -23.17 12.51
C ALA A 30 -31.12 -24.29 13.53
N CYS A 31 -30.52 -23.93 14.67
CA CYS A 31 -30.73 -24.49 16.01
C CYS A 31 -30.34 -23.32 16.92
N GLY A 32 -31.26 -22.58 17.54
CA GLY A 32 -32.18 -23.04 18.59
C GLY A 32 -31.42 -22.96 19.91
N GLY A 33 -31.80 -22.21 20.94
CA GLY A 33 -32.92 -21.31 21.25
C GLY A 33 -32.60 -20.83 22.68
N GLY A 34 -32.78 -19.53 22.95
CA GLY A 34 -32.47 -18.91 24.24
C GLY A 34 -33.57 -19.08 25.29
N ASP A 35 -33.09 -19.24 26.53
CA ASP A 35 -33.57 -18.76 27.83
C ASP A 35 -35.00 -19.05 28.33
N ASP A 36 -35.05 -19.79 29.46
CA ASP A 36 -35.49 -19.32 30.80
C ASP A 36 -36.16 -20.45 31.61
N SER A 37 -35.52 -20.86 32.71
CA SER A 37 -36.22 -21.44 33.86
C SER A 37 -35.35 -21.35 35.11
N ALA A 38 -35.74 -20.43 35.98
CA ALA A 38 -35.30 -20.34 37.36
C ALA A 38 -35.74 -21.60 38.14
N GLY A 39 -34.85 -22.17 38.95
CA GLY A 39 -35.23 -23.28 39.81
C GLY A 39 -34.08 -23.91 40.59
N GLY A 40 -33.74 -23.30 41.73
CA GLY A 40 -33.50 -24.01 42.99
C GLY A 40 -32.39 -25.07 43.10
N ALA A 41 -31.42 -24.72 43.94
CA ALA A 41 -30.83 -25.55 44.99
C ALA A 41 -29.75 -26.60 44.65
N LYS A 42 -28.54 -26.26 45.12
CA LYS A 42 -27.63 -27.05 45.98
C LYS A 42 -26.76 -28.16 45.36
N LYS A 43 -25.47 -28.06 45.72
CA LYS A 43 -24.46 -29.12 45.97
C LYS A 43 -23.74 -29.68 44.73
N ASP A 44 -22.43 -29.95 44.69
CA ASP A 44 -21.29 -29.86 45.61
C ASP A 44 -20.01 -29.90 44.72
N ASP A 45 -18.94 -29.23 45.17
CA ASP A 45 -17.50 -29.50 45.02
C ASP A 45 -16.91 -30.15 43.74
N ALA A 46 -16.13 -29.35 42.98
CA ALA A 46 -14.82 -29.74 42.43
C ALA A 46 -14.13 -28.53 41.76
N ILE A 47 -13.49 -27.65 42.55
CA ILE A 47 -12.45 -26.73 42.05
C ILE A 47 -11.10 -27.34 42.42
N ALA A 48 -10.22 -27.48 41.42
CA ALA A 48 -8.86 -27.96 41.62
C ALA A 48 -8.05 -26.94 42.45
N ASP A 49 -7.56 -27.44 43.57
CA ASP A 49 -6.63 -26.79 44.50
C ASP A 49 -5.30 -26.47 43.80
N VAL A 50 -4.89 -25.20 43.81
CA VAL A 50 -3.53 -24.76 43.48
C VAL A 50 -2.80 -24.57 44.81
N PRO A 51 -1.69 -25.26 45.09
CA PRO A 51 -0.96 -25.02 46.32
C PRO A 51 -0.22 -23.67 46.26
N ASP A 52 -0.41 -22.88 47.31
CA ASP A 52 0.29 -21.63 47.58
C ASP A 52 1.55 -21.83 48.43
N ALA A 53 2.64 -21.18 47.97
CA ALA A 53 3.75 -20.57 48.71
C ALA A 53 4.86 -21.48 49.32
N PRO A 54 6.13 -21.01 49.45
CA PRO A 54 6.46 -19.75 50.11
C PRO A 54 7.43 -18.79 49.40
N SER A 55 7.32 -17.53 49.79
CA SER A 55 8.26 -16.44 49.53
C SER A 55 9.58 -16.62 50.31
N ALA A 56 10.70 -16.31 49.65
CA ALA A 56 11.84 -15.62 50.29
C ALA A 56 12.70 -14.93 49.23
N SER A 57 13.06 -13.70 49.55
CA SER A 57 13.65 -12.67 48.71
C SER A 57 15.08 -12.97 48.21
N ALA A 58 15.36 -12.62 46.96
CA ALA A 58 16.67 -12.13 46.56
C ALA A 58 16.46 -11.05 45.49
N ALA A 59 16.86 -9.84 45.83
CA ALA A 59 16.92 -8.71 44.93
C ALA A 59 17.90 -9.01 43.81
N GLU A 60 17.47 -8.87 42.55
CA GLU A 60 18.34 -8.41 41.48
C GLU A 60 17.52 -7.89 40.30
N GLY A 61 17.76 -6.63 39.95
CA GLY A 61 17.61 -6.11 38.59
C GLY A 61 16.24 -6.28 37.96
N GLY A 62 15.23 -5.57 38.48
CA GLY A 62 14.02 -5.27 37.72
C GLY A 62 14.37 -4.52 36.42
N SER A 63 14.64 -5.26 35.35
CA SER A 63 14.54 -4.74 34.01
C SER A 63 13.05 -4.53 33.74
N ARG A 64 12.56 -3.35 34.12
CA ARG A 64 11.44 -2.74 33.43
C ARG A 64 11.70 -2.94 31.93
N PRO A 65 10.73 -3.41 31.12
CA PRO A 65 10.85 -3.22 29.69
C PRO A 65 10.87 -1.70 29.51
N SER A 66 12.07 -1.14 29.42
CA SER A 66 12.27 0.19 28.87
C SER A 66 11.48 0.16 27.58
N THR A 67 10.45 1.00 27.50
CA THR A 67 9.78 1.28 26.24
C THR A 67 10.86 1.81 25.32
N ARG A 68 11.53 0.88 24.63
CA ARG A 68 12.55 1.17 23.65
C ARG A 68 11.79 2.04 22.65
N PRO A 69 12.20 3.30 22.42
CA PRO A 69 11.57 4.10 21.38
C PRO A 69 11.61 3.22 20.13
N ALA A 70 10.44 3.04 19.49
CA ALA A 70 10.19 2.08 18.42
C ALA A 70 11.49 1.69 17.72
N SER A 71 12.00 0.51 18.06
CA SER A 71 13.41 0.19 17.83
C SER A 71 13.74 0.36 16.36
N ARG A 72 14.58 1.36 16.08
CA ARG A 72 15.16 1.63 14.76
C ARG A 72 15.49 0.31 14.05
N SER A 73 14.80 0.04 12.95
CA SER A 73 15.00 -1.19 12.18
C SER A 73 16.28 -1.08 11.36
N ALA A 74 16.88 -2.22 10.98
CA ALA A 74 18.03 -2.23 10.07
C ALA A 74 17.73 -1.51 8.74
N SER A 75 16.46 -1.57 8.30
CA SER A 75 15.92 -0.80 7.18
C SER A 75 16.11 0.70 7.36
N TYR A 76 15.59 1.24 8.48
CA TYR A 76 15.69 2.66 8.79
C TYR A 76 17.15 3.14 8.88
N ASP A 77 18.06 2.32 9.41
CA ASP A 77 19.49 2.64 9.44
C ASP A 77 20.12 2.73 8.05
N ALA A 78 19.77 1.80 7.15
CA ALA A 78 20.24 1.84 5.76
C ALA A 78 19.68 3.05 5.01
N HIS A 79 18.39 3.35 5.17
CA HIS A 79 17.77 4.56 4.61
C HIS A 79 18.45 5.83 5.12
N MET A 80 18.75 5.92 6.41
CA MET A 80 19.42 7.09 6.98
C MET A 80 20.82 7.30 6.44
N LYS A 81 21.59 6.24 6.15
CA LYS A 81 22.89 6.35 5.48
C LYS A 81 22.75 6.93 4.08
N TYR A 82 21.76 6.48 3.31
CA TYR A 82 21.46 7.04 2.00
C TYR A 82 21.03 8.52 2.10
N VAL A 83 20.13 8.87 3.02
CA VAL A 83 19.71 10.26 3.23
C VAL A 83 20.89 11.16 3.61
N GLN A 84 21.79 10.68 4.48
CA GLN A 84 23.01 11.40 4.83
C GLN A 84 23.92 11.61 3.61
N CYS A 85 24.08 10.59 2.76
CA CYS A 85 24.81 10.74 1.50
C CYS A 85 24.16 11.80 0.60
N MET A 86 22.84 11.74 0.41
CA MET A 86 22.10 12.68 -0.44
C MET A 86 22.27 14.14 0.01
N ARG A 87 22.25 14.38 1.33
CA ARG A 87 22.46 15.70 1.92
C ARG A 87 23.91 16.19 1.85
N ALA A 88 24.87 15.29 2.08
CA ALA A 88 26.29 15.65 2.19
C ALA A 88 27.02 15.71 0.84
N LYS A 89 26.70 14.78 -0.05
CA LYS A 89 27.41 14.54 -1.33
C LYS A 89 26.49 14.61 -2.54
N GLY A 90 25.22 14.28 -2.37
CA GLY A 90 24.29 14.15 -3.48
C GLY A 90 23.69 15.46 -4.00
N GLY A 91 23.98 16.62 -3.39
CA GLY A 91 23.42 17.92 -3.81
C GLY A 91 22.01 18.22 -3.25
N TYR A 92 21.43 17.32 -2.45
CA TYR A 92 20.07 17.46 -1.90
C TYR A 92 20.10 17.74 -0.40
N LYS A 93 20.51 18.95 0.00
CA LYS A 93 20.60 19.35 1.42
C LYS A 93 19.28 19.21 2.19
N ASP A 94 18.16 19.33 1.48
CA ASP A 94 16.79 19.21 1.99
C ASP A 94 16.16 17.83 1.76
N PHE A 95 16.95 16.81 1.39
CA PHE A 95 16.44 15.45 1.21
C PHE A 95 15.74 14.96 2.49
N PRO A 96 14.52 14.40 2.45
CA PRO A 96 13.74 14.08 3.64
C PRO A 96 14.30 12.87 4.40
N ASP A 97 14.07 12.82 5.71
CA ASP A 97 14.30 11.60 6.50
C ASP A 97 13.28 10.50 6.10
N PRO A 98 13.64 9.22 6.22
CA PRO A 98 12.71 8.11 5.97
C PRO A 98 11.63 8.06 7.06
N LYS A 99 10.52 7.42 6.74
CA LYS A 99 9.47 7.12 7.72
C LYS A 99 9.97 6.06 8.71
N LEU A 100 9.45 6.10 9.94
CA LEU A 100 9.72 5.07 10.94
C LEU A 100 9.21 3.66 10.52
N SER A 101 8.32 3.58 9.53
CA SER A 101 7.89 2.33 8.92
C SER A 101 8.98 1.62 8.10
N GLY A 102 10.14 2.25 7.88
CA GLY A 102 11.22 1.66 7.08
C GLY A 102 11.01 1.83 5.58
N TYR A 103 10.34 2.91 5.17
CA TYR A 103 10.18 3.29 3.78
C TYR A 103 10.50 4.76 3.56
N PHE A 104 10.88 5.10 2.33
CA PHE A 104 11.03 6.48 1.90
C PHE A 104 9.70 7.22 1.87
N ASP A 105 9.76 8.53 2.11
CA ASP A 105 8.66 9.45 1.80
C ASP A 105 8.76 9.88 0.33
N TRP A 106 8.38 8.98 -0.59
CA TRP A 106 8.47 9.25 -2.03
C TRP A 106 7.68 10.48 -2.46
N THR A 107 6.59 10.80 -1.77
CA THR A 107 5.82 12.03 -2.00
C THR A 107 6.68 13.27 -1.79
N LYS A 108 7.40 13.38 -0.66
CA LYS A 108 8.33 14.49 -0.43
C LYS A 108 9.54 14.47 -1.38
N ILE A 109 10.08 13.29 -1.68
CA ILE A 109 11.21 13.15 -2.62
C ILE A 109 10.80 13.63 -4.02
N ASN A 110 9.63 13.24 -4.50
CA ASN A 110 9.08 13.67 -5.79
C ASN A 110 8.81 15.17 -5.79
N GLU A 111 8.29 15.74 -4.70
CA GLU A 111 8.09 17.20 -4.57
C GLU A 111 9.41 17.97 -4.72
N ILE A 112 10.51 17.47 -4.14
CA ILE A 112 11.84 18.07 -4.32
C ILE A 112 12.29 17.91 -5.78
N GLY A 113 12.08 16.72 -6.36
CA GLY A 113 12.45 16.40 -7.75
C GLY A 113 11.70 17.21 -8.81
N SER A 114 10.45 17.59 -8.55
CA SER A 114 9.64 18.43 -9.44
C SER A 114 10.11 19.88 -9.51
N ARG A 115 11.00 20.31 -8.62
CA ARG A 115 11.56 21.67 -8.65
C ARG A 115 12.52 21.82 -9.83
N PRO A 116 12.57 22.99 -10.51
CA PRO A 116 13.46 23.20 -11.64
C PRO A 116 14.92 22.85 -11.32
N GLY A 117 15.54 21.98 -12.13
CA GLY A 117 16.93 21.57 -11.99
C GLY A 117 17.23 20.62 -10.81
N ARG A 118 16.20 20.06 -10.16
CA ARG A 118 16.34 19.16 -8.99
C ARG A 118 15.93 17.72 -9.29
N ASN A 119 15.59 17.39 -10.53
CA ASN A 119 15.28 16.01 -10.92
C ASN A 119 16.55 15.21 -11.21
N GLU A 120 17.61 15.86 -11.70
CA GLU A 120 18.87 15.22 -12.06
C GLU A 120 19.59 14.71 -10.79
N GLY A 121 19.61 13.39 -10.61
CA GLY A 121 20.23 12.77 -9.44
C GLY A 121 19.33 12.68 -8.19
N ILE A 122 18.03 12.98 -8.25
CA ILE A 122 17.14 12.92 -7.06
C ILE A 122 17.12 11.55 -6.35
N LYS A 123 17.47 10.46 -7.06
CA LYS A 123 17.60 9.12 -6.48
C LYS A 123 19.05 8.71 -6.18
N GLY A 124 20.03 9.25 -6.89
CA GLY A 124 21.41 8.77 -6.85
C GLY A 124 22.41 9.78 -6.29
N GLY A 125 21.97 11.01 -6.00
CA GLY A 125 22.82 12.17 -5.85
C GLY A 125 23.35 12.67 -7.20
N GLU A 126 23.92 13.87 -7.20
CA GLU A 126 24.71 14.41 -8.33
C GLU A 126 25.73 13.36 -8.81
N ASN A 127 25.76 13.09 -10.12
CA ASN A 127 26.62 12.07 -10.74
C ASN A 127 26.46 10.63 -10.19
N GLY A 128 25.38 10.33 -9.46
CA GLY A 128 25.14 8.98 -8.93
C GLY A 128 26.02 8.61 -7.73
N VAL A 129 26.63 9.58 -7.04
CA VAL A 129 27.58 9.34 -5.94
C VAL A 129 27.00 8.58 -4.73
N CYS A 130 25.68 8.48 -4.61
CA CYS A 130 24.95 7.82 -3.53
C CYS A 130 24.21 6.54 -3.96
N VAL A 131 24.47 6.01 -5.16
CA VAL A 131 23.78 4.82 -5.69
C VAL A 131 24.06 3.56 -4.85
N ASN A 132 25.25 3.44 -4.26
CA ASN A 132 25.57 2.29 -3.40
C ASN A 132 24.74 2.30 -2.11
N GLU A 133 24.61 3.47 -1.49
CA GLU A 133 23.77 3.66 -0.31
C GLU A 133 22.28 3.48 -0.67
N LEU A 134 21.83 3.93 -1.85
CA LEU A 134 20.48 3.67 -2.33
C LEU A 134 20.24 2.16 -2.45
N GLN A 135 21.15 1.42 -3.08
CA GLN A 135 21.01 -0.02 -3.25
C GLN A 135 20.94 -0.74 -1.89
N ALA A 136 21.80 -0.36 -0.95
CA ALA A 136 21.77 -0.90 0.40
C ALA A 136 20.44 -0.60 1.12
N ALA A 137 19.89 0.60 0.94
CA ALA A 137 18.60 0.99 1.49
C ALA A 137 17.44 0.16 0.90
N LEU A 138 17.39 0.02 -0.43
CA LEU A 138 16.36 -0.77 -1.12
C LEU A 138 16.41 -2.26 -0.73
N THR A 139 17.60 -2.83 -0.57
CA THR A 139 17.75 -4.23 -0.12
C THR A 139 17.31 -4.42 1.34
N ALA A 140 17.33 -3.36 2.15
CA ALA A 140 16.90 -3.40 3.54
C ALA A 140 15.41 -3.05 3.71
N GLU A 141 14.68 -2.68 2.66
CA GLU A 141 13.25 -2.40 2.73
C GLU A 141 12.45 -3.63 3.16
N PRO A 142 11.42 -3.47 4.02
CA PRO A 142 10.56 -4.58 4.36
C PRO A 142 9.79 -5.07 3.13
N GLU A 143 9.70 -6.39 2.96
CA GLU A 143 8.89 -6.99 1.89
C GLU A 143 7.41 -6.67 2.09
N ILE A 144 6.76 -6.20 1.01
CA ILE A 144 5.32 -5.96 0.98
C ILE A 144 4.64 -7.16 0.32
N ASP A 145 3.60 -7.68 0.96
CA ASP A 145 2.71 -8.66 0.35
C ASP A 145 2.08 -8.07 -0.92
N GLN A 146 2.36 -8.69 -2.07
CA GLN A 146 2.02 -8.12 -3.37
C GLN A 146 0.51 -8.12 -3.64
N GLN A 147 -0.23 -9.05 -3.04
CA GLN A 147 -1.68 -9.08 -3.15
C GLN A 147 -2.29 -7.92 -2.36
N LYS A 148 -1.81 -7.69 -1.13
CA LYS A 148 -2.22 -6.53 -0.32
C LYS A 148 -1.81 -5.22 -0.97
N ALA A 149 -0.64 -5.17 -1.61
CA ALA A 149 -0.19 -4.00 -2.36
C ALA A 149 -1.13 -3.69 -3.53
N TYR A 150 -1.50 -4.71 -4.31
CA TYR A 150 -2.45 -4.57 -5.41
C TYR A 150 -3.81 -4.04 -4.92
N GLU A 151 -4.37 -4.65 -3.87
CA GLU A 151 -5.66 -4.25 -3.31
C GLU A 151 -5.66 -2.82 -2.77
N SER A 152 -4.58 -2.44 -2.08
CA SER A 152 -4.39 -1.09 -1.57
C SER A 152 -4.30 -0.05 -2.70
N MET A 153 -3.50 -0.31 -3.74
CA MET A 153 -3.41 0.56 -4.90
C MET A 153 -4.73 0.62 -5.69
N LEU A 154 -5.50 -0.46 -5.73
CA LEU A 154 -6.82 -0.48 -6.37
C LEU A 154 -7.83 0.36 -5.58
N ALA A 155 -7.81 0.29 -4.25
CA ALA A 155 -8.62 1.13 -3.39
C ALA A 155 -8.27 2.62 -3.57
N HIS A 156 -6.98 2.93 -3.68
CA HIS A 156 -6.52 4.28 -3.96
C HIS A 156 -7.00 4.77 -5.34
N ALA A 157 -6.82 3.97 -6.39
CA ALA A 157 -7.24 4.32 -7.75
C ALA A 157 -8.75 4.58 -7.84
N LYS A 158 -9.57 3.77 -7.15
CA LYS A 158 -11.02 4.00 -7.03
C LYS A 158 -11.31 5.35 -6.36
N CYS A 159 -10.71 5.59 -5.20
CA CYS A 159 -10.87 6.85 -4.47
C CYS A 159 -10.47 8.07 -5.33
N MET A 160 -9.37 7.99 -6.08
CA MET A 160 -8.92 9.09 -6.96
C MET A 160 -9.96 9.43 -8.03
N ARG A 161 -10.58 8.42 -8.64
CA ARG A 161 -11.67 8.63 -9.61
C ARG A 161 -12.91 9.22 -8.96
N ASP A 162 -13.27 8.75 -7.77
CA ASP A 162 -14.39 9.26 -7.00
C ASP A 162 -14.19 10.73 -6.57
N ASN A 163 -12.92 11.16 -6.45
CA ASN A 163 -12.52 12.54 -6.14
C ASN A 163 -12.16 13.37 -7.40
N GLY A 164 -12.66 12.97 -8.57
CA GLY A 164 -12.61 13.79 -9.78
C GLY A 164 -11.43 13.53 -10.73
N VAL A 165 -10.51 12.62 -10.39
CA VAL A 165 -9.42 12.19 -11.29
C VAL A 165 -9.86 10.98 -12.10
N SER A 166 -10.89 11.17 -12.93
CA SER A 166 -11.64 10.08 -13.60
C SER A 166 -10.79 9.16 -14.49
N GLN A 167 -9.69 9.69 -15.05
CA GLN A 167 -8.78 8.93 -15.91
C GLN A 167 -7.66 8.20 -15.14
N PHE A 168 -7.69 8.18 -13.81
CA PHE A 168 -6.73 7.45 -12.99
C PHE A 168 -6.91 5.94 -13.20
N THR A 169 -5.89 5.26 -13.72
CA THR A 169 -5.94 3.84 -14.07
C THR A 169 -5.79 2.93 -12.86
N ASN A 170 -6.24 1.69 -13.00
CA ASN A 170 -6.06 0.68 -11.96
C ASN A 170 -4.61 0.14 -11.95
N PRO A 171 -4.13 -0.37 -10.81
CA PRO A 171 -2.90 -1.15 -10.80
C PRO A 171 -3.03 -2.42 -11.63
N THR A 172 -1.89 -3.00 -11.98
CA THR A 172 -1.79 -4.29 -12.68
C THR A 172 -0.85 -5.23 -11.93
N MET A 173 -0.84 -6.51 -12.28
CA MET A 173 0.15 -7.46 -11.78
C MET A 173 1.12 -7.80 -12.92
N SER A 174 2.42 -7.63 -12.69
CA SER A 174 3.47 -7.97 -13.66
C SER A 174 4.66 -8.61 -12.95
N GLY A 175 5.11 -9.77 -13.43
CA GLY A 175 6.25 -10.49 -12.83
C GLY A 175 6.02 -10.88 -11.36
N GLY A 176 4.77 -11.10 -10.95
CA GLY A 176 4.41 -11.37 -9.55
C GLY A 176 4.49 -10.15 -8.63
N LYS A 177 4.71 -8.95 -9.18
CA LYS A 177 4.73 -7.70 -8.42
C LYS A 177 3.57 -6.80 -8.84
N ALA A 178 2.98 -6.12 -7.86
CA ALA A 178 1.94 -5.15 -8.11
C ALA A 178 2.56 -3.88 -8.73
N GLN A 179 2.03 -3.49 -9.88
CA GLN A 179 2.43 -2.27 -10.59
C GLN A 179 1.41 -1.18 -10.30
N PRO A 180 1.87 0.04 -9.96
CA PRO A 180 0.99 1.15 -9.64
C PRO A 180 0.10 1.53 -10.83
N GLY A 181 -1.12 1.94 -10.51
CA GLY A 181 -1.97 2.68 -11.45
C GLY A 181 -1.58 4.15 -11.49
N GLY A 182 -2.30 4.96 -12.27
CA GLY A 182 -2.01 6.39 -12.38
C GLY A 182 -2.39 6.90 -13.76
N ARG A 183 -1.43 7.51 -14.46
CA ARG A 183 -1.64 7.87 -15.87
C ARG A 183 -1.70 6.61 -16.75
N PRO A 184 -2.49 6.61 -17.83
CA PRO A 184 -2.49 5.50 -18.79
C PRO A 184 -1.12 5.22 -19.44
N ASN A 185 -0.29 6.25 -19.58
CA ASN A 185 1.10 6.16 -20.03
C ASN A 185 1.87 7.44 -19.63
N PRO A 186 3.22 7.43 -19.67
CA PRO A 186 4.04 8.55 -19.19
C PRO A 186 3.86 9.88 -19.95
N THR A 187 3.39 9.84 -21.20
CA THR A 187 3.18 11.05 -22.03
C THR A 187 1.73 11.52 -22.03
N SER A 188 0.86 10.81 -21.33
CA SER A 188 -0.56 11.11 -21.25
C SER A 188 -0.79 12.46 -20.56
N ARG A 189 -1.68 13.28 -21.13
CA ARG A 189 -2.19 14.53 -20.51
C ARG A 189 -3.54 14.32 -19.82
N ALA A 190 -3.85 13.09 -19.41
CA ALA A 190 -5.15 12.71 -18.83
C ALA A 190 -5.55 13.50 -17.58
N PHE A 191 -4.57 13.99 -16.81
CA PHE A 191 -4.76 14.93 -15.72
C PHE A 191 -3.46 15.71 -15.51
N ASP A 192 -3.47 16.72 -14.65
CA ASP A 192 -2.27 17.44 -14.25
C ASP A 192 -2.01 17.14 -12.77
N GLU A 193 -0.85 16.57 -12.45
CA GLU A 193 -0.46 16.20 -11.09
C GLU A 193 -0.18 17.44 -10.23
N GLU A 194 0.12 18.58 -10.87
CA GLU A 194 0.34 19.84 -10.18
C GLU A 194 -0.96 20.60 -9.91
N SER A 195 -2.08 20.16 -10.51
CA SER A 195 -3.37 20.82 -10.36
C SER A 195 -3.93 20.75 -8.94
N PRO A 196 -4.67 21.77 -8.49
CA PRO A 196 -5.32 21.76 -7.17
C PRO A 196 -6.28 20.56 -6.99
N SER A 197 -7.00 20.16 -8.03
CA SER A 197 -7.95 19.04 -7.98
C SER A 197 -7.23 17.70 -7.76
N TYR A 198 -6.13 17.45 -8.46
CA TYR A 198 -5.34 16.24 -8.24
C TYR A 198 -4.76 16.20 -6.83
N LYS A 199 -4.15 17.30 -6.37
CA LYS A 199 -3.57 17.40 -5.00
C LYS A 199 -4.62 17.19 -3.92
N GLN A 200 -5.83 17.73 -4.11
CA GLN A 200 -6.94 17.51 -3.19
C GLN A 200 -7.38 16.03 -3.17
N ALA A 201 -7.51 15.41 -4.34
CA ALA A 201 -7.85 13.98 -4.45
C ALA A 201 -6.77 13.10 -3.79
N ARG A 202 -5.48 13.38 -4.04
CA ARG A 202 -4.36 12.68 -3.40
C ARG A 202 -4.47 12.73 -1.88
N LYS A 203 -4.68 13.92 -1.32
CA LYS A 203 -4.82 14.09 0.13
C LYS A 203 -6.04 13.35 0.68
N ALA A 204 -7.18 13.40 0.00
CA ALA A 204 -8.38 12.67 0.42
C ALA A 204 -8.21 11.13 0.36
N CYS A 205 -7.31 10.65 -0.51
CA CYS A 205 -7.12 9.23 -0.79
C CYS A 205 -5.83 8.64 -0.22
N GLU A 206 -5.04 9.40 0.55
CA GLU A 206 -3.74 8.98 1.07
C GLU A 206 -3.85 7.70 1.92
N THR A 207 -4.89 7.62 2.75
CA THR A 207 -5.09 6.51 3.70
C THR A 207 -5.49 5.19 3.03
N LYS A 208 -5.68 5.19 1.70
CA LYS A 208 -5.96 3.97 0.93
C LYS A 208 -4.69 3.19 0.61
N LEU A 209 -3.54 3.84 0.68
CA LEU A 209 -2.24 3.24 0.39
C LEU A 209 -1.59 2.66 1.65
N LEU A 210 -1.00 1.48 1.52
CA LEU A 210 -0.04 0.99 2.50
C LEU A 210 1.20 1.88 2.47
N ASP A 211 1.86 1.99 3.62
CA ASP A 211 3.16 2.65 3.69
C ASP A 211 4.16 1.97 2.72
N GLY A 212 5.02 2.78 2.11
CA GLY A 212 5.93 2.33 1.05
C GLY A 212 5.34 2.31 -0.35
N LEU A 213 4.01 2.36 -0.51
CA LEU A 213 3.36 2.44 -1.83
C LEU A 213 3.06 3.88 -2.27
N ASP A 214 2.90 4.81 -1.33
CA ASP A 214 2.65 6.22 -1.66
C ASP A 214 3.80 6.83 -2.49
N GLY A 215 3.47 7.69 -3.45
CA GLY A 215 4.42 8.29 -4.39
C GLY A 215 4.93 7.37 -5.53
N MET A 216 4.42 6.14 -5.64
CA MET A 216 4.70 5.23 -6.77
C MET A 216 3.71 5.35 -7.93
N GLN A 217 2.58 6.04 -7.76
CA GLN A 217 1.51 6.21 -8.77
C GLN A 217 1.72 7.46 -9.62
#